data_AF-A0A6M1S728-F1
#
_entry.id   AF-A0A6M1S728-F1
#
_cell.length_a   1.000
_cell.length_b   1.000
_cell.length_c   1.000
_cell.angle_alpha   90.00
_cell.angle_beta   90.00
_cell.angle_gamma   90.00
#
_symmetry.space_group_name_H-M   'P 1'
#
loop_
_entity.id
_entity.type
_entity.pdbx_description
1 polymer ?
#
loop_
_entity_poly.entity_id
_entity_poly.type
_entity_poly.pdbx_seq_one_letter_code
_entity_poly.pdbx_strand_id
1 'polypeptide(L)'
;MKDVLKIAGAFVGFLVGAGFASGQELLQFFVSFGVWGLAGVALSTAAFIFLGMTLANLGSELQATSHKEVVRAICGPWLSKPIDLLMTFFMLAIAVVMLAGAGALLEQKLGLPVAWGSALVTLLVIAATCLKLKKVLTLISSITPLLILVALGIAIYALATRETDLTTLNQLALDQNAATSHWALGAMLYVSYNIFGCVAILAISSGAAKDRRKATWGGI
;
A
#
# COMPACT_ATOMS: atom_id res chain seq x y z
N MET A 1 11.39 -16.57 9.96
CA MET A 1 9.98 -16.66 9.53
C MET A 1 9.12 -15.59 10.19
N LYS A 2 9.05 -15.51 11.53
CA LYS A 2 8.24 -14.48 12.21
C LYS A 2 8.55 -13.04 11.77
N ASP A 3 9.83 -12.68 11.63
CA ASP A 3 10.21 -11.32 11.20
C ASP A 3 9.91 -11.08 9.71
N VAL A 4 10.07 -12.10 8.85
CA VAL A 4 9.75 -12.04 7.42
C VAL A 4 8.27 -11.76 7.22
N LEU A 5 7.39 -12.54 7.87
CA LEU A 5 5.94 -12.36 7.78
C LEU A 5 5.46 -11.02 8.36
N LYS A 6 6.14 -10.50 9.38
CA LYS A 6 5.83 -9.17 9.93
C LYS A 6 6.19 -8.05 8.96
N ILE A 7 7.37 -8.12 8.34
CA ILE A 7 7.82 -7.12 7.38
C ILE A 7 6.94 -7.19 6.11
N ALA A 8 6.75 -8.38 5.54
CA ALA A 8 5.91 -8.59 4.37
C ALA A 8 4.45 -8.18 4.64
N GLY A 9 3.89 -8.60 5.78
CA GLY A 9 2.54 -8.23 6.19
C GLY A 9 2.38 -6.73 6.43
N ALA A 10 3.40 -6.04 6.95
CA ALA A 10 3.39 -4.59 7.09
C ALA A 10 3.54 -3.87 5.74
N PHE A 11 4.36 -4.40 4.84
CA PHE A 11 4.53 -3.88 3.48
C PHE A 11 3.23 -3.98 2.67
N VAL A 12 2.64 -5.18 2.60
CA VAL A 12 1.35 -5.40 1.94
C VAL A 12 0.23 -4.64 2.65
N GLY A 13 0.20 -4.66 3.99
CA GLY A 13 -0.83 -3.95 4.76
C GLY A 13 -0.79 -2.44 4.58
N PHE A 14 0.40 -1.87 4.34
CA PHE A 14 0.54 -0.45 4.01
C PHE A 14 0.07 -0.12 2.59
N LEU A 15 0.32 -1.01 1.61
CA LEU A 15 -0.16 -0.85 0.23
C LEU A 15 -1.69 -0.86 0.15
N VAL A 16 -2.36 -1.56 1.06
CA VAL A 16 -3.83 -1.65 1.10
C VAL A 16 -4.41 -0.41 1.78
N GLY A 17 -4.64 0.64 0.99
CA GLY A 17 -5.29 1.88 1.41
C GLY A 17 -6.81 1.91 1.16
N ALA A 18 -7.42 3.08 1.34
CA ALA A 18 -8.83 3.33 1.07
C ALA A 18 -9.14 3.26 -0.44
N GLY A 19 -8.18 3.63 -1.29
CA GLY A 19 -8.27 3.46 -2.74
C GLY A 19 -8.33 1.99 -3.14
N PHE A 20 -7.48 1.15 -2.55
CA PHE A 20 -7.53 -0.31 -2.71
C PHE A 20 -8.84 -0.88 -2.17
N ALA A 21 -9.24 -0.50 -0.95
CA ALA A 21 -10.46 -1.02 -0.30
C ALA A 21 -11.75 -0.65 -1.05
N SER A 22 -11.80 0.53 -1.67
CA SER A 22 -12.91 0.94 -2.54
C SER A 22 -12.84 0.35 -3.96
N GLY A 23 -11.73 -0.30 -4.32
CA GLY A 23 -11.47 -0.85 -5.66
C GLY A 23 -11.10 0.20 -6.71
N GLN A 24 -11.13 1.50 -6.39
CA GLN A 24 -10.91 2.58 -7.34
C GLN A 24 -9.49 2.59 -7.92
N GLU A 25 -8.50 2.28 -7.10
CA GLU A 25 -7.11 2.17 -7.57
C GLU A 25 -6.98 1.02 -8.57
N LEU A 26 -7.55 -0.16 -8.27
CA LEU A 26 -7.48 -1.30 -9.19
C LEU A 26 -8.24 -1.02 -10.48
N LEU A 27 -9.38 -0.33 -10.39
CA LEU A 27 -10.17 0.06 -11.56
C LEU A 27 -9.37 0.93 -12.52
N GLN A 28 -8.71 1.98 -12.02
CA GLN A 28 -8.02 2.97 -12.84
C GLN A 28 -6.65 2.50 -13.36
N PHE A 29 -5.94 1.64 -12.61
CA PHE A 29 -4.58 1.21 -12.97
C PHE A 29 -4.51 -0.14 -13.67
N PHE A 30 -5.54 -0.99 -13.53
CA PHE A 30 -5.52 -2.35 -14.10
C PHE A 30 -6.78 -2.69 -14.87
N VAL A 31 -7.97 -2.58 -14.25
CA VAL A 31 -9.22 -3.05 -14.88
C VAL A 31 -9.53 -2.25 -16.13
N SER A 32 -9.30 -0.94 -16.14
CA SER A 32 -9.54 -0.06 -17.29
C SER A 32 -8.78 -0.44 -18.58
N PHE A 33 -7.82 -1.36 -18.49
CA PHE A 33 -7.06 -1.87 -19.63
C PHE A 33 -7.56 -3.24 -20.12
N GLY A 34 -8.68 -3.75 -19.58
CA GLY A 34 -9.24 -5.04 -19.92
C GLY A 34 -8.27 -6.19 -19.63
N VAL A 35 -8.17 -7.15 -20.55
CA VAL A 35 -7.26 -8.31 -20.44
C VAL A 35 -5.79 -7.90 -20.26
N TRP A 36 -5.36 -6.78 -20.87
CA TRP A 36 -3.99 -6.27 -20.72
C TRP A 36 -3.69 -5.76 -19.30
N GLY A 37 -4.72 -5.46 -18.51
CA GLY A 37 -4.60 -5.18 -17.09
C GLY A 37 -3.91 -6.30 -16.31
N LEU A 38 -4.13 -7.56 -16.70
CA LEU A 38 -3.48 -8.72 -16.07
C LEU A 38 -1.97 -8.73 -16.30
N ALA A 39 -1.51 -8.34 -17.50
CA ALA A 39 -0.09 -8.14 -17.77
C ALA A 39 0.49 -6.99 -16.91
N GLY A 40 -0.30 -5.94 -16.71
CA GLY A 40 0.04 -4.85 -15.79
C GLY A 40 0.20 -5.30 -14.34
N VAL A 41 -0.67 -6.20 -13.85
CA VAL A 41 -0.57 -6.79 -12.51
C VAL A 41 0.70 -7.63 -12.37
N ALA A 42 1.03 -8.45 -13.37
CA ALA A 42 2.25 -9.26 -13.37
C ALA A 42 3.51 -8.36 -13.36
N LEU A 43 3.53 -7.32 -14.20
CA LEU A 43 4.61 -6.35 -14.24
C LEU A 43 4.77 -5.61 -12.90
N SER A 44 3.65 -5.17 -12.32
CA SER A 44 3.67 -4.47 -11.03
C SER A 44 4.18 -5.38 -9.91
N THR A 45 3.77 -6.65 -9.90
CA THR A 45 4.21 -7.65 -8.92
C THR A 45 5.72 -7.85 -9.00
N ALA A 46 6.28 -8.03 -10.20
CA ALA A 46 7.71 -8.17 -10.39
C ALA A 46 8.48 -6.92 -9.91
N ALA A 47 7.96 -5.73 -10.23
CA ALA A 47 8.58 -4.47 -9.81
C ALA A 47 8.50 -4.25 -8.29
N PHE A 48 7.38 -4.57 -7.64
CA PHE A 48 7.25 -4.49 -6.18
C PHE A 48 8.19 -5.45 -5.48
N ILE A 49 8.33 -6.69 -5.97
CA ILE A 49 9.28 -7.66 -5.41
C ILE A 49 10.71 -7.10 -5.51
N PHE A 50 11.11 -6.63 -6.71
CA PHE A 50 12.45 -6.08 -6.91
C PHE A 50 12.74 -4.87 -6.03
N LEU A 51 11.85 -3.88 -6.02
CA LEU A 51 12.02 -2.65 -5.25
C LEU A 51 11.88 -2.89 -3.74
N GLY A 52 10.90 -3.70 -3.33
CA GLY A 52 10.65 -4.06 -1.94
C GLY A 52 11.85 -4.75 -1.32
N MET A 53 12.41 -5.76 -2.00
CA MET A 53 13.63 -6.43 -1.55
C MET A 53 14.83 -5.48 -1.49
N THR A 54 14.99 -4.60 -2.50
CA THR A 54 16.10 -3.64 -2.55
C THR A 54 16.03 -2.64 -1.39
N LEU A 55 14.84 -2.07 -1.14
CA LEU A 55 14.61 -1.12 -0.05
C LEU A 55 14.73 -1.79 1.32
N ALA A 56 14.21 -3.00 1.47
CA ALA A 56 14.35 -3.78 2.71
C ALA A 56 15.82 -4.11 3.00
N ASN A 57 16.57 -4.51 1.97
CA ASN A 57 18.01 -4.76 2.08
C ASN A 57 18.76 -3.50 2.51
N LEU A 58 18.48 -2.36 1.89
CA LEU A 58 19.12 -1.09 2.20
C LEU A 58 18.76 -0.59 3.61
N GLY A 59 17.49 -0.74 4.02
CA GLY A 59 17.06 -0.42 5.38
C GLY A 59 17.77 -1.27 6.44
N SER A 60 17.97 -2.57 6.16
CA SER A 60 18.70 -3.47 7.06
C SER A 60 20.20 -3.16 7.10
N GLU A 61 20.82 -2.87 5.96
CA GLU A 61 22.25 -2.52 5.86
C GLU A 61 22.58 -1.22 6.59
N LEU A 62 21.74 -0.21 6.46
CA LEU A 62 21.91 1.08 7.13
C LEU A 62 21.47 1.05 8.59
N GLN A 63 20.84 -0.03 9.06
CA GLN A 63 20.16 -0.08 10.37
C GLN A 63 19.20 1.12 10.54
N ALA A 64 18.46 1.42 9.47
CA ALA A 64 17.74 2.68 9.33
C ALA A 64 16.72 2.89 10.44
N THR A 65 16.83 4.02 11.14
CA THR A 65 15.83 4.46 12.13
C THR A 65 14.83 5.43 11.53
N SER A 66 15.17 6.01 10.38
CA SER A 66 14.36 6.95 9.63
C SER A 66 14.44 6.67 8.14
N HIS A 67 13.33 6.93 7.44
CA HIS A 67 13.26 6.84 5.97
C HIS A 67 14.27 7.75 5.28
N LYS A 68 14.65 8.87 5.93
CA LYS A 68 15.64 9.83 5.43
C LYS A 68 16.99 9.19 5.12
N GLU A 69 17.40 8.20 5.90
CA GLU A 69 18.68 7.51 5.72
C GLU A 69 18.69 6.75 4.39
N VAL A 70 17.61 6.02 4.11
CA VAL A 70 17.41 5.28 2.86
C VAL A 70 17.25 6.24 1.67
N VAL A 71 16.45 7.30 1.81
CA VAL A 71 16.27 8.32 0.75
C VAL A 71 17.60 9.00 0.42
N ARG A 72 18.41 9.33 1.43
CA ARG A 72 19.73 9.93 1.23
C ARG A 72 20.70 8.98 0.55
N ALA A 73 20.64 7.69 0.85
CA ALA A 73 21.46 6.68 0.20
C ALA A 73 21.11 6.51 -1.30
N ILE A 74 19.83 6.64 -1.66
CA ILE A 74 19.36 6.50 -3.04
C ILE A 74 19.57 7.79 -3.85
N CYS A 75 19.16 8.94 -3.31
CA CYS A 75 19.08 10.20 -4.04
C CYS A 75 20.30 11.11 -3.86
N GLY A 76 21.21 10.75 -2.94
CA GLY A 76 22.37 11.56 -2.58
C GLY A 76 22.02 12.81 -1.75
N PRO A 77 23.02 13.60 -1.35
CA PRO A 77 22.85 14.69 -0.39
C PRO A 77 22.07 15.90 -0.95
N TRP A 78 22.11 16.13 -2.26
CA TRP A 78 21.47 17.28 -2.91
C TRP A 78 19.98 17.05 -3.16
N LEU A 79 19.61 15.88 -3.69
CA LEU A 79 18.24 15.58 -4.07
C LEU A 79 17.41 14.99 -2.92
N SER A 80 18.05 14.47 -1.87
CA SER A 80 17.33 13.89 -0.72
C SER A 80 16.48 14.89 0.05
N LYS A 81 16.92 16.15 0.21
CA LYS A 81 16.15 17.17 0.94
C LYS A 81 14.80 17.50 0.28
N PRO A 82 14.74 17.86 -1.02
CA PRO A 82 13.45 18.14 -1.66
C PRO A 82 12.57 16.89 -1.73
N ILE A 83 13.14 15.71 -1.94
CA ILE A 83 12.38 14.44 -1.95
C ILE A 83 11.81 14.12 -0.57
N ASP A 84 12.58 14.26 0.51
CA ASP A 84 12.13 14.06 1.89
C ASP A 84 10.98 15.02 2.26
N LEU A 85 11.08 16.29 1.86
CA LEU A 85 10.01 17.26 2.06
C LEU A 85 8.74 16.87 1.30
N LEU A 86 8.89 16.45 0.03
CA LEU A 86 7.79 15.96 -0.79
C LEU A 86 7.14 14.72 -0.18
N MET A 87 7.93 13.73 0.25
CA MET A 87 7.47 12.53 0.95
C MET A 87 6.67 12.88 2.20
N THR A 88 7.21 13.77 3.04
CA THR A 88 6.55 14.19 4.27
C THR A 88 5.21 14.86 3.98
N PHE A 89 5.15 15.73 2.97
CA PHE A 89 3.91 16.38 2.53
C PHE A 89 2.88 15.35 2.02
N PHE A 90 3.29 14.40 1.17
CA PHE A 90 2.40 13.36 0.67
C PHE A 90 1.91 12.42 1.78
N MET A 91 2.77 12.03 2.73
CA MET A 91 2.36 11.22 3.87
C MET A 91 1.30 11.93 4.72
N LEU A 92 1.44 13.26 4.91
CA LEU A 92 0.44 14.06 5.59
C LEU A 92 -0.88 14.11 4.79
N ALA A 93 -0.80 14.35 3.48
CA ALA A 93 -1.98 14.39 2.61
C ALA A 93 -2.75 13.06 2.64
N ILE A 94 -2.04 11.94 2.51
CA ILE A 94 -2.62 10.59 2.61
C ILE A 94 -3.26 10.40 3.98
N ALA A 95 -2.58 10.77 5.07
CA ALA A 95 -3.14 10.65 6.43
C ALA A 95 -4.46 11.41 6.57
N VAL A 96 -4.54 12.65 6.09
CA VAL A 96 -5.77 13.47 6.13
C VAL A 96 -6.90 12.80 5.33
N VAL A 97 -6.62 12.35 4.10
CA VAL A 97 -7.61 11.68 3.24
C VAL A 97 -8.08 10.37 3.87
N MET A 98 -7.19 9.59 4.48
CA MET A 98 -7.55 8.33 5.15
C MET A 98 -8.44 8.57 6.37
N LEU A 99 -8.14 9.60 7.18
CA LEU A 99 -8.95 9.96 8.36
C LEU A 99 -10.35 10.41 7.95
N ALA A 100 -10.46 11.22 6.90
CA ALA A 100 -11.75 11.62 6.33
C ALA A 100 -12.54 10.42 5.79
N GLY A 101 -11.87 9.52 5.06
CA GLY A 101 -12.48 8.29 4.56
C GLY A 101 -12.99 7.37 5.68
N ALA A 102 -12.23 7.23 6.75
CA ALA A 102 -12.66 6.47 7.93
C ALA A 102 -13.87 7.12 8.63
N GLY A 103 -13.90 8.46 8.73
CA GLY A 103 -15.06 9.19 9.23
C GLY A 103 -16.33 8.97 8.41
N ALA A 104 -16.21 8.98 7.07
CA ALA A 104 -17.32 8.69 6.17
C ALA A 104 -17.82 7.24 6.30
N LEU A 105 -16.91 6.27 6.51
CA LEU A 105 -17.30 4.89 6.77
C LEU A 105 -18.09 4.74 8.09
N LEU A 106 -17.72 5.48 9.14
CA LEU A 106 -18.48 5.48 10.39
C LEU A 106 -19.85 6.12 10.24
N GLU A 107 -19.98 7.16 9.43
CA GLU A 107 -21.28 7.72 9.07
C GLU A 107 -22.16 6.67 8.38
N GLN A 108 -21.62 5.97 7.38
CA GLN A 108 -22.37 4.95 6.64
C GLN A 108 -22.79 3.75 7.50
N LYS A 109 -21.98 3.35 8.50
CA LYS A 109 -22.24 2.15 9.31
C LYS A 109 -22.98 2.44 10.62
N LEU A 110 -22.72 3.58 11.24
CA LEU A 110 -23.23 3.94 12.57
C LEU A 110 -24.14 5.18 12.56
N GLY A 111 -24.27 5.87 11.42
CA GLY A 111 -25.03 7.12 11.31
C GLY A 111 -24.37 8.30 12.03
N LEU A 112 -23.09 8.19 12.42
CA LEU A 112 -22.38 9.22 13.16
C LEU A 112 -21.92 10.34 12.20
N PRO A 113 -22.14 11.63 12.50
CA PRO A 113 -21.70 12.70 11.60
C PRO A 113 -20.18 12.64 11.33
N VAL A 114 -19.79 12.88 10.08
CA VAL A 114 -18.39 12.72 9.59
C VAL A 114 -17.37 13.42 10.49
N ALA A 115 -17.68 14.62 11.00
CA ALA A 115 -16.78 15.37 11.87
C ALA A 115 -16.43 14.62 13.16
N TRP A 116 -17.44 14.06 13.84
CA TRP A 116 -17.26 13.28 15.06
C TRP A 116 -16.60 11.92 14.78
N GLY A 117 -16.98 11.26 13.68
CA GLY A 117 -16.35 10.02 13.24
C GLY A 117 -14.85 10.21 12.95
N SER A 118 -14.49 11.26 12.20
CA SER A 118 -13.10 11.57 11.87
C SER A 118 -12.28 11.94 13.11
N ALA A 119 -12.86 12.72 14.04
CA ALA A 119 -12.22 13.08 15.30
C ALA A 119 -11.94 11.85 16.18
N LEU A 120 -12.91 10.93 16.29
CA LEU A 120 -12.76 9.67 17.02
C LEU A 120 -11.62 8.82 16.43
N VAL A 121 -11.60 8.63 15.11
CA VAL A 121 -10.54 7.86 14.43
C VAL A 121 -9.18 8.53 14.63
N THR A 122 -9.11 9.86 14.55
CA THR A 122 -7.88 10.61 14.77
C THR A 122 -7.33 10.38 16.19
N LEU A 123 -8.18 10.43 17.21
CA LEU A 123 -7.78 10.13 18.59
C LEU A 123 -7.25 8.70 18.74
N LEU A 124 -7.90 7.72 18.11
CA LEU A 124 -7.44 6.34 18.11
C LEU A 124 -6.09 6.17 17.41
N VAL A 125 -5.88 6.87 16.29
CA VAL A 125 -4.59 6.88 15.58
C VAL A 125 -3.50 7.51 16.44
N ILE A 126 -3.76 8.65 17.10
CA ILE A 126 -2.80 9.26 18.03
C ILE A 126 -2.46 8.31 19.18
N ALA A 127 -3.47 7.66 19.78
CA ALA A 127 -3.24 6.67 20.83
C ALA A 127 -2.40 5.48 20.32
N ALA A 128 -2.63 5.04 19.09
CA ALA A 128 -1.87 3.97 18.45
C ALA A 128 -0.42 4.39 18.13
N THR A 129 -0.17 5.64 17.72
CA THR A 129 1.19 6.14 17.43
C THR A 129 2.01 6.36 18.69
N CYS A 130 1.37 6.56 19.86
CA CYS A 130 2.05 6.52 21.16
C CYS A 130 2.56 5.11 21.54
N LEU A 131 2.15 4.06 20.83
CA LEU A 131 2.69 2.70 21.02
C LEU A 131 4.09 2.57 20.38
N LYS A 132 4.91 1.66 20.93
CA LYS A 132 6.19 1.30 20.31
C LYS A 132 5.96 0.80 18.88
N LEU A 133 6.80 1.23 17.93
CA LEU A 133 6.76 0.82 16.52
C LEU A 133 6.49 -0.69 16.30
N LYS A 134 7.14 -1.56 17.09
CA LYS A 134 6.95 -3.02 17.02
C LYS A 134 5.49 -3.45 17.21
N LYS A 135 4.72 -2.75 18.06
CA LYS A 135 3.29 -3.02 18.27
C LYS A 135 2.48 -2.59 17.06
N VAL A 136 2.75 -1.40 16.50
CA VAL A 136 2.08 -0.89 15.30
C VAL A 136 2.30 -1.85 14.12
N LEU A 137 3.54 -2.25 13.85
CA LEU A 137 3.86 -3.21 12.79
C LEU A 137 3.20 -4.57 13.01
N THR A 138 3.14 -5.05 14.25
CA THR A 138 2.45 -6.31 14.57
C THR A 138 0.95 -6.21 14.33
N LEU A 139 0.35 -5.06 14.64
CA LEU A 139 -1.08 -4.81 14.46
C LEU A 139 -1.44 -4.78 12.96
N ILE A 140 -0.70 -4.02 12.15
CA ILE A 140 -0.88 -3.98 10.69
C ILE A 140 -0.71 -5.38 10.09
N SER A 141 0.43 -6.04 10.36
CA SER A 141 0.71 -7.37 9.80
C SER A 141 -0.26 -8.46 10.25
N SER A 142 -0.99 -8.28 11.36
CA SER A 142 -2.04 -9.20 11.79
C SER A 142 -3.37 -9.01 11.06
N ILE A 143 -3.65 -7.79 10.59
CA ILE A 143 -4.88 -7.45 9.85
C ILE A 143 -4.75 -7.84 8.37
N THR A 144 -3.55 -7.71 7.80
CA THR A 144 -3.28 -8.00 6.38
C THR A 144 -3.77 -9.38 5.90
N PRO A 145 -3.55 -10.50 6.61
CA PRO A 145 -4.05 -11.81 6.18
C PRO A 145 -5.58 -11.88 6.10
N LEU A 146 -6.28 -11.22 7.02
CA LEU A 146 -7.73 -11.13 7.00
C LEU A 146 -8.22 -10.37 5.76
N LEU A 147 -7.56 -9.26 5.43
CA LEU A 147 -7.87 -8.48 4.21
C LEU A 147 -7.69 -9.32 2.95
N ILE A 148 -6.59 -10.07 2.84
CA ILE A 148 -6.33 -10.96 1.71
C ILE A 148 -7.42 -12.04 1.61
N LEU A 149 -7.78 -12.67 2.72
CA LEU A 149 -8.83 -13.70 2.75
C LEU A 149 -10.19 -13.15 2.32
N VAL A 150 -10.58 -11.96 2.80
CA VAL A 150 -11.84 -11.32 2.42
C VAL A 150 -11.83 -10.94 0.93
N ALA A 151 -10.74 -10.35 0.44
CA ALA A 151 -10.62 -9.99 -0.97
C ALA A 151 -10.69 -11.21 -1.90
N LEU A 152 -9.98 -12.29 -1.55
CA LEU A 152 -10.05 -13.56 -2.28
C LEU A 152 -11.46 -14.17 -2.22
N GLY A 153 -12.11 -14.14 -1.06
CA GLY A 153 -13.47 -14.63 -0.89
C GLY A 153 -14.46 -13.90 -1.77
N ILE A 154 -14.40 -12.56 -1.80
CA ILE A 154 -15.23 -11.72 -2.68
C ILE A 154 -14.94 -12.03 -4.15
N ALA A 155 -13.67 -12.17 -4.54
CA ALA A 155 -13.29 -12.49 -5.91
C ALA A 155 -13.81 -13.86 -6.37
N ILE A 156 -13.64 -14.90 -5.54
CA ILE A 156 -14.13 -16.26 -5.83
C ILE A 156 -15.66 -16.26 -5.92
N TYR A 157 -16.33 -15.60 -4.97
CA TYR A 157 -17.79 -15.49 -4.99
C TYR A 157 -18.28 -14.79 -6.26
N ALA A 158 -17.68 -13.65 -6.61
CA ALA A 158 -18.04 -12.91 -7.82
C ALA A 158 -17.82 -13.71 -9.11
N LEU A 159 -16.77 -14.53 -9.18
CA LEU A 159 -16.53 -15.43 -10.31
C LEU A 159 -17.53 -16.59 -10.37
N ALA A 160 -17.95 -17.12 -9.21
CA ALA A 160 -18.89 -18.23 -9.13
C ALA A 160 -20.35 -17.82 -9.41
N THR A 161 -20.76 -16.62 -9.00
CA THR A 161 -22.13 -16.08 -9.21
C THR A 161 -22.25 -15.17 -10.42
N ARG A 162 -21.25 -15.19 -11.30
CA ARG A 162 -21.20 -14.38 -12.52
C ARG A 162 -22.26 -14.85 -13.52
N GLU A 163 -23.14 -13.94 -13.90
CA GLU A 163 -24.12 -14.17 -14.99
C GLU A 163 -23.63 -13.63 -16.34
N THR A 164 -22.76 -12.62 -16.34
CA THR A 164 -22.29 -11.91 -17.54
C THR A 164 -21.05 -12.56 -18.15
N ASP A 165 -20.93 -12.61 -19.48
CA ASP A 165 -19.76 -13.17 -20.16
C ASP A 165 -18.49 -12.28 -20.07
N LEU A 166 -17.30 -12.89 -20.25
CA LEU A 166 -15.99 -12.25 -20.05
C LEU A 166 -15.76 -11.19 -21.13
N THR A 167 -16.32 -11.41 -22.32
CA THR A 167 -16.25 -10.47 -23.43
C THR A 167 -16.97 -9.16 -23.10
N THR A 168 -18.19 -9.24 -22.56
CA THR A 168 -18.95 -8.08 -22.11
C THR A 168 -18.30 -7.38 -20.92
N LEU A 169 -17.76 -8.15 -19.95
CA LEU A 169 -17.00 -7.57 -18.83
C LEU A 169 -15.75 -6.83 -19.31
N ASN A 170 -15.06 -7.35 -20.32
CA ASN A 170 -13.89 -6.68 -20.90
C ASN A 170 -14.27 -5.37 -21.60
N GLN A 171 -15.42 -5.30 -22.26
CA GLN A 171 -15.93 -4.05 -22.84
C GLN A 171 -16.28 -3.02 -21.76
N LEU A 172 -17.02 -3.44 -20.74
CA LEU A 172 -17.35 -2.59 -19.58
C LEU A 172 -16.09 -2.09 -18.85
N ALA A 173 -15.04 -2.89 -18.85
CA ALA A 173 -13.76 -2.52 -18.27
C ALA A 173 -13.08 -1.41 -19.09
N LEU A 174 -13.09 -1.49 -20.42
CA LEU A 174 -12.51 -0.48 -21.32
C LEU A 174 -13.26 0.86 -21.29
N ASP A 175 -14.53 0.86 -20.89
CA ASP A 175 -15.33 2.08 -20.71
C ASP A 175 -15.01 2.83 -19.40
N GLN A 176 -14.22 2.24 -18.50
CA GLN A 176 -13.83 2.89 -17.25
C GLN A 176 -12.74 3.94 -17.47
N ASN A 177 -12.72 4.95 -16.59
CA ASN A 177 -11.68 5.97 -16.60
C ASN A 177 -10.32 5.35 -16.22
N ALA A 178 -9.42 5.26 -17.21
CA ALA A 178 -8.05 4.83 -17.00
C ALA A 178 -7.20 5.98 -16.45
N ALA A 179 -6.23 5.66 -15.58
CA ALA A 179 -5.24 6.62 -15.11
C ALA A 179 -4.30 7.09 -16.23
N THR A 180 -4.13 6.28 -17.28
CA THR A 180 -3.19 6.53 -18.39
C THR A 180 -3.69 5.88 -19.68
N SER A 181 -3.09 6.23 -20.81
CA SER A 181 -3.40 5.63 -22.11
C SER A 181 -2.85 4.21 -22.32
N HIS A 182 -1.85 3.77 -21.55
CA HIS A 182 -1.18 2.49 -21.77
C HIS A 182 -1.06 1.66 -20.49
N TRP A 183 -1.40 0.36 -20.56
CA TRP A 183 -1.43 -0.55 -19.41
C TRP A 183 -0.08 -0.63 -18.68
N ALA A 184 1.04 -0.69 -19.43
CA ALA A 184 2.38 -0.76 -18.85
C ALA A 184 2.76 0.54 -18.11
N LEU A 185 2.33 1.70 -18.62
CA LEU A 185 2.55 2.97 -17.94
C LEU A 185 1.67 3.05 -16.68
N GLY A 186 0.43 2.57 -16.75
CA GLY A 186 -0.44 2.41 -15.58
C GLY A 186 0.22 1.57 -14.48
N ALA A 187 0.73 0.39 -14.83
CA ALA A 187 1.47 -0.47 -13.91
C ALA A 187 2.69 0.24 -13.29
N MET A 188 3.52 0.90 -14.10
CA MET A 188 4.71 1.61 -13.61
C MET A 188 4.37 2.79 -12.71
N LEU A 189 3.32 3.56 -13.02
CA LEU A 189 2.84 4.64 -12.18
C LEU A 189 2.26 4.11 -10.86
N TYR A 190 1.50 3.02 -10.91
CA TYR A 190 0.98 2.36 -9.72
C TYR A 190 2.12 1.95 -8.78
N VAL A 191 3.16 1.31 -9.30
CA VAL A 191 4.35 0.93 -8.52
C VAL A 191 5.07 2.17 -7.97
N SER A 192 5.30 3.18 -8.81
CA SER A 192 6.08 4.38 -8.43
C SER A 192 5.40 5.18 -7.31
N TYR A 193 4.08 5.37 -7.40
CA TYR A 193 3.29 6.04 -6.37
C TYR A 193 3.27 5.24 -5.06
N ASN A 194 3.02 3.94 -5.13
CA ASN A 194 2.92 3.09 -3.95
C ASN A 194 4.26 2.90 -3.23
N ILE A 195 5.34 2.69 -3.99
CA ILE A 195 6.66 2.44 -3.41
C ILE A 195 7.16 3.67 -2.65
N PHE A 196 6.79 4.88 -3.10
CA PHE A 196 7.12 6.14 -2.46
C PHE A 196 6.64 6.17 -0.99
N GLY A 197 5.40 5.75 -0.73
CA GLY A 197 4.92 5.61 0.66
C GLY A 197 5.61 4.45 1.41
N CYS A 198 5.91 3.35 0.71
CA CYS A 198 6.47 2.15 1.32
C CYS A 198 7.92 2.29 1.78
N VAL A 199 8.71 3.21 1.21
CA VAL A 199 10.11 3.42 1.63
C VAL A 199 10.20 3.59 3.13
N ALA A 200 9.28 4.35 3.74
CA ALA A 200 9.34 4.63 5.16
C ALA A 200 9.11 3.39 6.02
N ILE A 201 8.10 2.57 5.69
CA ILE A 201 7.83 1.37 6.47
C ILE A 201 8.91 0.32 6.28
N LEU A 202 9.34 0.08 5.02
CA LEU A 202 10.37 -0.89 4.69
C LEU A 202 11.73 -0.52 5.28
N ALA A 203 12.12 0.76 5.23
CA ALA A 203 13.38 1.23 5.81
C ALA A 203 13.46 0.88 7.30
N ILE A 204 12.44 1.27 8.06
CA ILE A 204 12.47 1.18 9.52
C ILE A 204 12.17 -0.25 9.99
N SER A 205 11.24 -0.98 9.34
CA SER A 205 10.93 -2.36 9.71
C SER A 205 12.11 -3.30 9.44
N SER A 206 12.85 -3.04 8.37
CA SER A 206 14.00 -3.84 7.95
C SER A 206 15.27 -3.46 8.71
N GLY A 207 15.45 -2.17 9.05
CA GLY A 207 16.51 -1.70 9.94
C GLY A 207 16.39 -2.29 11.36
N ALA A 208 15.17 -2.52 11.84
CA ALA A 208 14.94 -3.16 13.13
C ALA A 208 15.14 -4.70 13.13
N ALA A 209 15.37 -5.32 11.97
CA ALA A 209 15.55 -6.76 11.84
C ALA A 209 17.02 -7.15 12.12
N LYS A 210 17.22 -8.22 12.91
CA LYS A 210 18.55 -8.71 13.29
C LYS A 210 19.30 -9.44 12.17
N ASP A 211 18.58 -9.89 11.13
CA ASP A 211 19.11 -10.76 10.08
C ASP A 211 18.76 -10.16 8.72
N ARG A 212 19.80 -9.75 8.00
CA ARG A 212 19.72 -9.12 6.68
C ARG A 212 18.95 -9.98 5.67
N ARG A 213 19.19 -11.30 5.66
CA ARG A 213 18.51 -12.20 4.72
C ARG A 213 17.02 -12.26 5.01
N LYS A 214 16.64 -12.31 6.30
CA LYS A 214 15.22 -12.27 6.69
C LYS A 214 14.56 -10.92 6.37
N ALA A 215 15.31 -9.82 6.46
CA ALA A 215 14.82 -8.50 6.09
C ALA A 215 14.54 -8.43 4.57
N THR A 216 15.48 -8.85 3.72
CA THR A 216 15.30 -8.85 2.27
C THR A 216 14.11 -9.70 1.83
N TRP A 217 13.97 -10.93 2.37
CA TRP A 217 12.82 -11.79 2.08
C TRP A 217 11.48 -11.23 2.56
N GLY A 218 11.49 -10.27 3.49
CA GLY A 218 10.29 -9.55 3.90
C GLY A 218 9.82 -8.48 2.90
N GLY A 219 10.65 -8.15 1.90
CA GLY A 219 10.28 -7.24 0.81
C GLY A 219 9.55 -7.92 -0.36
N ILE A 220 9.14 -9.19 -0.18
CA ILE A 220 8.27 -9.97 -1.08
C ILE A 220 6.85 -9.92 -0.53
#